data_AF-A0A5J4QZG1-F1
#
_entry.id   AF-A0A5J4QZG1-F1
#
_cell.length_a   1.000
_cell.length_b   1.000
_cell.length_c   1.000
_cell.angle_alpha   90.00
_cell.angle_beta   90.00
_cell.angle_gamma   90.00
#
_symmetry.space_group_name_H-M   'P 1'
#
loop_
_entity.id
_entity.type
_entity.pdbx_description
1 polymer ?
#
loop_
_entity_poly.entity_id
_entity_poly.type
_entity_poly.pdbx_seq_one_letter_code
_entity_poly.pdbx_strand_id
1 'polypeptide(L)'
;MIHAPVLLFVYNRPAHVVQAVASLQQNKLAAQSPLFIYSDAAKDEESRLSVEETRKFIRTVTGFESVTECLRTGIIDIGIFR
;
A
#
# COMPACT_ATOMS: atom_id res chain seq x y z
N MET A 1 9.71 -7.80 -23.01
CA MET A 1 10.01 -6.42 -22.56
C MET A 1 9.78 -6.37 -21.06
N ILE A 2 10.56 -5.58 -20.34
CA ILE A 2 10.42 -5.39 -18.90
C ILE A 2 9.53 -4.16 -18.72
N HIS A 3 8.30 -4.30 -18.22
CA HIS A 3 7.46 -3.14 -17.93
C HIS A 3 7.86 -2.52 -16.60
N ALA A 4 7.65 -1.21 -16.45
CA ALA A 4 8.13 -0.46 -15.29
C ALA A 4 7.37 -0.91 -14.02
N PRO A 5 8.07 -1.40 -12.98
CA PRO A 5 7.43 -1.74 -11.72
C PRO A 5 6.91 -0.49 -11.02
N VAL A 6 5.79 -0.63 -10.33
CA VAL A 6 5.18 0.44 -9.53
C VAL A 6 5.42 0.15 -8.05
N LEU A 7 5.92 1.13 -7.31
CA LEU A 7 6.09 1.08 -5.86
C LEU A 7 5.11 2.05 -5.20
N LEU A 8 4.24 1.54 -4.34
CA LEU A 8 3.21 2.31 -3.65
C LEU A 8 3.39 2.21 -2.13
N PHE A 9 3.62 3.35 -1.48
CA PHE A 9 3.64 3.46 -0.02
C PHE A 9 2.24 3.84 0.51
N VAL A 10 1.75 3.09 1.49
CA VAL A 10 0.43 3.29 2.08
C VAL A 10 0.49 3.31 3.61
N TYR A 11 -0.43 4.07 4.22
CA TYR A 11 -0.49 4.19 5.68
C TYR A 11 -1.93 4.20 6.21
N ASN A 12 -2.42 5.34 6.72
CA ASN A 12 -3.67 5.45 7.47
C ASN A 12 -4.76 6.23 6.71
N ARG A 13 -4.71 6.24 5.37
CA ARG A 13 -5.65 7.00 4.52
C ARG A 13 -6.41 6.07 3.57
N PRO A 14 -7.32 5.21 4.07
CA PRO A 14 -7.93 4.15 3.27
C PRO A 14 -8.64 4.67 2.02
N ALA A 15 -9.42 5.76 2.13
CA ALA A 15 -10.13 6.35 0.99
C ALA A 15 -9.18 6.81 -0.14
N HIS A 16 -8.05 7.44 0.21
CA HIS A 16 -7.06 7.86 -0.79
C HIS A 16 -6.34 6.67 -1.42
N VAL A 17 -6.08 5.61 -0.66
CA VAL A 17 -5.46 4.38 -1.18
C VAL A 17 -6.40 3.70 -2.18
N VAL A 18 -7.70 3.65 -1.90
CA VAL A 18 -8.71 3.14 -2.84
C VAL A 18 -8.68 3.94 -4.15
N GLN A 19 -8.73 5.26 -4.07
CA GLN A 19 -8.71 6.14 -5.24
C GLN A 19 -7.39 6.03 -6.04
N ALA A 20 -6.25 5.95 -5.35
CA ALA A 20 -4.95 5.82 -5.98
C ALA A 20 -4.83 4.50 -6.74
N VAL A 21 -5.21 3.37 -6.12
CA VAL A 21 -5.22 2.06 -6.79
C VAL A 21 -6.16 2.06 -7.99
N ALA A 22 -7.39 2.58 -7.83
CA ALA A 22 -8.35 2.67 -8.93
C ALA A 22 -7.82 3.51 -10.11
N SER A 23 -7.05 4.55 -9.83
CA SER A 23 -6.41 5.37 -10.87
C SER A 23 -5.27 4.64 -11.55
N LEU A 24 -4.43 3.93 -10.78
CA LEU A 24 -3.33 3.13 -11.32
C LEU A 24 -3.84 1.99 -12.23
N GLN A 25 -4.95 1.35 -11.85
CA GLN A 25 -5.59 0.28 -12.64
C GLN A 25 -6.12 0.76 -13.99
N GLN A 26 -6.41 2.05 -14.15
CA GLN A 26 -6.86 2.63 -15.43
C GLN A 26 -5.71 2.87 -16.42
N ASN A 27 -4.45 2.74 -16.00
CA ASN A 27 -3.32 2.93 -16.89
C ASN A 27 -3.23 1.79 -17.91
N LYS A 28 -2.97 2.13 -19.18
CA LYS A 28 -2.90 1.18 -20.31
C LYS A 28 -1.99 -0.03 -20.08
N LEU A 29 -0.93 0.14 -19.29
CA LEU A 29 0.07 -0.91 -19.00
C LEU A 29 -0.06 -1.50 -17.59
N ALA A 30 -1.14 -1.20 -16.84
CA ALA A 30 -1.31 -1.67 -15.46
C ALA A 30 -1.22 -3.20 -15.37
N ALA A 31 -1.98 -3.91 -16.20
CA ALA A 31 -2.01 -5.38 -16.25
C ALA A 31 -0.67 -6.03 -16.65
N GLN A 32 0.30 -5.24 -17.11
CA GLN A 32 1.61 -5.69 -17.53
C GLN A 32 2.73 -5.21 -16.59
N SER A 33 2.39 -4.44 -15.55
CA SER A 33 3.34 -3.85 -14.63
C SER A 33 3.24 -4.53 -13.25
N PRO A 34 4.35 -4.97 -12.64
CA PRO A 34 4.36 -5.45 -11.26
C PRO A 34 4.04 -4.30 -10.28
N LEU A 35 3.22 -4.56 -9.26
CA LEU A 35 2.93 -3.61 -8.18
C LEU A 35 3.49 -4.12 -6.85
N PHE A 36 4.28 -3.28 -6.19
CA PHE A 36 4.78 -3.49 -4.84
C PHE A 36 4.11 -2.50 -3.89
N ILE A 37 3.44 -2.99 -2.85
CA ILE A 37 2.73 -2.16 -1.87
C ILE A 37 3.40 -2.28 -0.51
N TYR A 38 4.00 -1.18 -0.03
CA TYR A 38 4.60 -1.12 1.29
C TYR A 38 3.63 -0.45 2.26
N SER A 39 3.26 -1.17 3.33
CA SER A 39 2.43 -0.64 4.41
C SER A 39 3.21 -0.64 5.71
N ASP A 40 3.39 0.55 6.27
CA ASP A 40 3.95 0.71 7.60
C ASP A 40 2.94 0.35 8.69
N ALA A 41 3.45 0.09 9.89
CA ALA A 41 2.62 -0.22 11.05
C ALA A 41 2.11 1.05 11.72
N ALA A 42 0.99 0.95 12.44
CA ALA A 42 0.46 2.07 13.19
C ALA A 42 1.50 2.59 14.20
N LYS A 43 1.60 3.92 14.31
CA LYS A 43 2.49 4.59 15.27
C LYS A 43 1.83 4.76 16.63
N ASP A 44 0.50 4.80 16.65
CA ASP A 44 -0.35 5.00 17.81
C ASP A 44 -1.69 4.25 17.64
N GLU A 45 -2.47 4.21 18.71
CA GLU A 45 -3.76 3.53 18.75
C GLU A 45 -4.81 4.22 17.85
N GLU A 46 -4.73 5.54 17.70
CA GLU A 46 -5.62 6.32 16.82
C GLU A 46 -5.46 5.92 15.35
N SER A 47 -4.22 5.68 14.91
CA SER A 47 -3.93 5.24 13.54
C SER A 47 -4.22 3.76 13.31
N ARG A 48 -4.40 2.95 14.36
CA ARG A 48 -4.51 1.48 14.25
C ARG A 48 -5.63 1.05 13.33
N LEU A 49 -6.82 1.61 13.51
CA LEU A 49 -8.00 1.24 12.72
C LEU A 49 -7.81 1.60 11.24
N SER A 50 -7.40 2.82 10.92
CA SER A 50 -7.23 3.25 9.53
C SER A 50 -6.08 2.55 8.81
N VAL A 51 -5.01 2.17 9.52
CA VAL A 51 -3.94 1.32 8.98
C VAL A 51 -4.49 -0.09 8.71
N GLU A 52 -5.28 -0.65 9.62
CA GLU A 52 -5.88 -1.98 9.44
C GLU A 52 -6.85 -2.00 8.25
N GLU A 53 -7.70 -0.98 8.09
CA GLU A 53 -8.59 -0.80 6.94
C GLU A 53 -7.80 -0.69 5.63
N THR A 54 -6.73 0.10 5.63
CA THR A 54 -5.82 0.20 4.47
C THR A 54 -5.23 -1.18 4.13
N ARG A 55 -4.75 -1.91 5.14
CA ARG A 55 -4.19 -3.27 4.96
C ARG A 55 -5.23 -4.28 4.49
N LYS A 56 -6.47 -4.19 4.95
CA LYS A 56 -7.59 -5.00 4.45
C LYS A 56 -7.84 -4.73 2.97
N PHE A 57 -7.86 -3.46 2.56
CA PHE A 57 -8.07 -3.09 1.16
C PHE A 57 -6.93 -3.55 0.25
N ILE A 58 -5.66 -3.30 0.59
CA ILE A 58 -4.53 -3.63 -0.31
C ILE A 58 -4.43 -5.13 -0.62
N ARG A 59 -4.90 -6.01 0.27
CA ARG A 59 -4.97 -7.46 0.05
C ARG A 59 -5.99 -7.88 -1.01
N THR A 60 -6.92 -6.99 -1.36
CA THR A 60 -7.93 -7.23 -2.41
C THR A 60 -7.51 -6.69 -3.78
N VAL A 61 -6.34 -6.04 -3.86
CA VAL A 61 -5.89 -5.38 -5.08
C VAL A 61 -5.51 -6.40 -6.14
N THR A 62 -6.05 -6.21 -7.34
CA THR A 62 -5.80 -7.03 -8.53
C THR A 62 -5.69 -6.11 -9.76
N GLY A 63 -5.53 -6.67 -10.96
CA GLY A 63 -5.45 -5.86 -12.20
C GLY A 63 -4.04 -5.36 -12.57
N PHE A 64 -3.02 -5.88 -11.89
CA PHE A 64 -1.60 -5.71 -12.20
C PHE A 64 -1.01 -7.04 -12.67
N GLU A 65 0.20 -7.03 -13.23
CA GLU A 65 0.90 -8.28 -13.60
C GLU A 65 1.10 -9.18 -12.38
N SER A 66 1.50 -8.57 -11.27
CA SER A 66 1.59 -9.19 -9.95
C SER A 66 1.39 -8.11 -8.89
N VAL A 67 0.97 -8.53 -7.69
CA VAL A 67 0.85 -7.66 -6.52
C VAL A 67 1.64 -8.31 -5.39
N THR A 68 2.59 -7.56 -4.82
CA THR A 68 3.39 -7.99 -3.66
C THR A 68 3.22 -6.99 -2.53
N GLU A 69 2.63 -7.42 -1.42
CA GLU A 69 2.56 -6.65 -0.19
C GLU A 69 3.79 -6.85 0.71
N CYS A 70 4.32 -5.74 1.23
CA CYS A 70 5.38 -5.71 2.23
C CYS A 70 4.84 -5.00 3.46
N LEU A 71 4.38 -5.79 4.43
CA LEU A 71 3.76 -5.29 5.64
C LEU A 71 4.79 -5.22 6.76
N ARG A 72 5.04 -4.04 7.31
CA ARG A 72 5.83 -3.93 8.54
C ARG A 72 5.04 -4.51 9.70
N THR A 73 5.70 -5.34 10.51
CA THR A 73 5.16 -5.94 11.73
C THR A 73 5.83 -5.28 12.94
N GLY A 74 5.05 -4.84 13.93
CA GLY A 74 5.51 -4.14 15.14
C GLY A 74 5.13 -2.66 15.21
N ILE A 75 5.05 -2.06 16.39
CA ILE A 75 4.77 -0.62 16.57
C ILE A 75 5.97 0.19 16.10
N ILE A 76 5.74 1.30 15.39
CA ILE A 76 6.82 2.24 15.05
C ILE A 76 7.17 3.01 16.32
N ASP A 77 8.20 2.57 17.04
CA ASP A 77 8.81 3.37 18.09
C ASP A 77 9.68 4.44 17.41
N ILE A 78 9.15 5.66 17.28
CA ILE A 78 9.89 6.81 16.75
C ILE A 78 10.79 7.32 17.88
N GLY A 79 11.76 6.50 18.27
CA GLY A 79 12.78 6.79 19.28
C GLY A 79 14.00 7.55 18.74
N ILE A 80 13.86 8.28 17.64
CA ILE A 80 14.92 9.13 17.08
C ILE A 80 14.51 10.59 17.26
N PHE A 81 14.52 11.06 18.50
CA PHE A 81 14.68 12.46 18.96
C PHE A 81 14.52 12.46 20.50
N ARG A 82 15.44 11.79 21.20
CA ARG A 82 15.79 12.11 22.59
C ARG A 82 17.28 11.96 22.77
#